data_AF-A0A3A0BBU3-F1
#
_entry.id   AF-A0A3A0BBU3-F1
#
_cell.length_a   1.000
_cell.length_b   1.000
_cell.length_c   1.000
_cell.angle_alpha   90.00
_cell.angle_beta   90.00
_cell.angle_gamma   90.00
#
_symmetry.space_group_name_H-M   'P 1'
#
loop_
_entity.id
_entity.type
_entity.pdbx_description
1 polymer ?
#
loop_
_entity_poly.entity_id
_entity_poly.type
_entity_poly.pdbx_seq_one_letter_code
_entity_poly.pdbx_strand_id
1 'polypeptide(L)'
;MIKKYKYIFLYQVYFLICGAVFVYMTYAMVSLLRSHNESVYILAKFESIKSYYTIAIPVSSLVLLVLSNIILKKYNIGKYFFLSLIFYIGFVLVEYMFVNEQYLWFRRSVELNYGGFSVNPVIAVIFIFAGSNLVLINYFIARRIFSSTGGLSNVRESSAQSTNK
;
A
#
# COMPACT_ATOMS: atom_id res chain seq x y z
N MET A 1 -2.63 10.73 29.00
CA MET A 1 -2.18 11.12 27.64
C MET A 1 -2.16 9.97 26.61
N ILE A 2 -1.90 8.72 26.98
CA ILE A 2 -1.69 7.58 26.04
C ILE A 2 -2.87 7.30 25.07
N LYS A 3 -4.12 7.52 25.49
CA LYS A 3 -5.30 7.28 24.63
C LYS A 3 -5.40 8.22 23.42
N LYS A 4 -4.76 9.40 23.46
CA LYS A 4 -4.95 10.44 22.44
C LYS A 4 -4.30 10.10 21.10
N TYR A 5 -3.38 9.14 21.02
CA TYR A 5 -2.67 8.79 19.77
C TYR A 5 -2.72 7.30 19.40
N LYS A 6 -3.67 6.54 19.96
CA LYS A 6 -3.78 5.09 19.72
C LYS A 6 -3.83 4.74 18.22
N TYR A 7 -4.60 5.47 17.41
CA TYR A 7 -4.73 5.19 15.98
C TYR A 7 -3.47 5.54 15.18
N ILE A 8 -2.76 6.59 15.59
CA ILE A 8 -1.48 6.96 14.97
C ILE A 8 -0.44 5.89 15.26
N PHE A 9 -0.35 5.45 16.52
CA PHE A 9 0.54 4.36 16.90
C PHE A 9 0.21 3.06 16.16
N LEU A 10 -1.07 2.70 16.09
CA LEU A 10 -1.54 1.52 15.35
C LEU A 10 -1.15 1.60 13.86
N TYR A 11 -1.34 2.75 13.22
CA TYR A 11 -0.92 2.97 11.85
C TYR A 11 0.59 2.79 11.68
N GLN A 12 1.40 3.39 12.55
CA GLN A 12 2.86 3.30 12.46
C GLN A 12 3.35 1.87 12.64
N VAL A 13 2.83 1.15 13.63
CA VAL A 13 3.16 -0.26 13.86
C VAL A 13 2.78 -1.10 12.64
N TYR A 14 1.56 -0.91 12.11
CA TYR A 14 1.11 -1.66 10.94
C TYR A 14 1.94 -1.32 9.70
N PHE A 15 2.27 -0.05 9.47
CA PHE A 15 3.13 0.41 8.39
C PHE A 15 4.53 -0.23 8.46
N LEU A 16 5.12 -0.32 9.66
CA LEU A 16 6.42 -0.97 9.86
C LEU A 16 6.34 -2.47 9.60
N ILE A 17 5.29 -3.15 10.05
CA ILE A 17 5.07 -4.57 9.76
C ILE A 17 4.94 -4.79 8.25
N CYS A 18 4.10 -4.00 7.57
CA CYS A 18 3.94 -4.09 6.12
C CYS A 18 5.26 -3.81 5.38
N GLY A 19 6.04 -2.82 5.82
CA GLY A 19 7.36 -2.52 5.28
C GLY A 19 8.34 -3.67 5.46
N ALA A 20 8.39 -4.28 6.65
CA ALA A 20 9.27 -5.42 6.91
C ALA A 20 8.88 -6.65 6.06
N VAL A 21 7.58 -6.96 5.96
CA VAL A 21 7.08 -8.05 5.12
C VAL A 21 7.38 -7.79 3.64
N PHE A 22 7.19 -6.55 3.18
CA PHE A 22 7.51 -6.12 1.82
C PHE A 22 8.98 -6.34 1.47
N VAL A 23 9.89 -5.87 2.33
CA VAL A 23 11.34 -6.04 2.13
C VAL A 23 11.73 -7.52 2.17
N TYR A 24 11.24 -8.27 3.15
CA TYR A 24 11.54 -9.69 3.29
C TYR A 24 11.08 -10.50 2.07
N MET A 25 9.84 -10.30 1.60
CA MET A 25 9.31 -11.02 0.45
C MET A 25 10.05 -10.64 -0.84
N THR A 26 10.37 -9.35 -1.04
CA THR A 26 11.21 -8.90 -2.16
C THR A 26 12.56 -9.60 -2.15
N TYR A 27 13.22 -9.61 -0.99
CA TYR A 27 14.50 -10.28 -0.82
C TYR A 27 14.41 -11.78 -1.09
N ALA A 28 13.40 -12.46 -0.57
CA ALA A 28 13.19 -13.90 -0.77
C ALA A 28 12.99 -14.24 -2.25
N MET A 29 12.16 -13.47 -2.97
CA MET A 29 11.94 -13.64 -4.41
C MET A 29 13.23 -13.44 -5.22
N VAL A 30 13.95 -12.35 -4.96
CA VAL A 30 15.19 -12.03 -5.69
C VAL A 30 16.29 -13.05 -5.38
N SER A 31 16.44 -13.45 -4.11
CA SER A 31 17.42 -14.45 -3.71
C SER A 31 17.13 -15.82 -4.32
N LEU A 32 15.85 -16.19 -4.41
CA LEU A 32 15.42 -17.41 -5.09
C LEU A 32 15.80 -17.40 -6.57
N LEU A 33 15.54 -16.30 -7.28
CA LEU A 33 15.91 -16.12 -8.69
C LEU A 33 17.43 -16.06 -8.93
N ARG A 34 18.21 -15.66 -7.93
CA ARG A 34 19.68 -15.62 -8.00
C ARG A 34 20.35 -16.93 -7.60
N SER A 35 19.64 -17.86 -6.96
CA SER A 35 20.19 -19.18 -6.70
C SER A 35 20.35 -19.89 -8.04
N HIS A 36 21.60 -20.15 -8.46
CA HIS A 36 21.99 -20.67 -9.79
C HIS A 36 21.55 -22.13 -10.04
N ASN A 37 20.48 -22.60 -9.40
CA ASN A 37 19.91 -23.92 -9.60
C ASN A 37 18.85 -23.83 -10.71
N GLU A 38 19.27 -24.01 -11.95
CA GLU A 38 18.41 -24.00 -13.14
C GLU A 38 17.40 -25.15 -13.13
N SER A 39 16.30 -24.99 -12.37
CA SER A 39 15.26 -26.00 -12.27
C SER A 39 13.87 -25.38 -12.36
N VAL A 40 12.96 -26.09 -13.02
CA VAL A 40 11.52 -25.77 -13.11
C VAL A 40 10.89 -25.57 -11.72
N TYR A 41 11.45 -26.24 -10.70
CA TYR A 41 11.06 -26.09 -9.30
C TYR A 41 11.23 -24.64 -8.77
N ILE A 42 12.26 -23.92 -9.22
CA ILE A 42 12.48 -22.51 -8.84
C ILE A 42 11.37 -21.62 -9.40
N LEU A 43 10.94 -21.83 -10.65
CA LEU A 43 9.87 -21.04 -11.25
C LEU A 43 8.54 -21.26 -10.54
N ALA A 44 8.16 -22.52 -10.29
CA ALA A 44 6.91 -22.83 -9.58
C ALA A 44 6.89 -22.21 -8.18
N LYS A 45 8.03 -22.26 -7.46
CA LYS A 45 8.17 -21.66 -6.14
C LYS A 45 8.12 -20.13 -6.19
N PHE A 46 8.75 -19.50 -7.19
CA PHE A 46 8.68 -18.06 -7.42
C PHE A 46 7.25 -17.60 -7.72
N GLU A 47 6.54 -18.26 -8.63
CA GLU A 47 5.17 -17.92 -9.00
C GLU A 47 4.20 -18.04 -7.80
N SER A 48 4.39 -19.06 -6.96
CA SER A 48 3.65 -19.20 -5.71
C SER A 48 3.88 -18.00 -4.78
N ILE A 49 5.13 -17.65 -4.49
CA ILE A 49 5.48 -16.52 -3.61
C ILE A 49 4.95 -15.20 -4.20
N LYS A 50 5.12 -15.02 -5.52
CA LYS A 50 4.64 -13.84 -6.24
C LYS A 50 3.13 -13.68 -6.12
N SER A 51 2.35 -14.75 -6.29
CA SER A 51 0.89 -14.68 -6.18
C SER A 51 0.43 -14.16 -4.81
N TYR A 52 1.02 -14.68 -3.71
CA TYR A 52 0.73 -14.17 -2.37
C TYR A 52 1.13 -12.70 -2.22
N TYR A 53 2.28 -12.33 -2.77
CA TYR A 53 2.81 -10.98 -2.70
C TYR A 53 1.92 -9.95 -3.45
N THR A 54 1.48 -10.30 -4.66
CA THR A 54 0.61 -9.46 -5.50
C THR A 54 -0.75 -9.21 -4.87
N ILE A 55 -1.24 -10.07 -3.96
CA ILE A 55 -2.52 -9.89 -3.26
C ILE A 55 -2.33 -9.23 -1.88
N ALA A 56 -1.36 -9.70 -1.09
CA ALA A 56 -1.20 -9.28 0.30
C ALA A 56 -0.83 -7.79 0.43
N ILE A 57 -0.04 -7.25 -0.51
CA ILE A 57 0.43 -5.87 -0.42
C ILE A 57 -0.64 -4.84 -0.84
N PRO A 58 -1.45 -5.04 -1.89
CA PRO A 58 -2.61 -4.18 -2.15
C PRO A 58 -3.61 -4.18 -1.00
N VAL A 59 -3.89 -5.35 -0.40
CA VAL A 59 -4.75 -5.44 0.79
C VAL A 59 -4.15 -4.66 1.96
N SER A 60 -2.85 -4.79 2.19
CA SER A 60 -2.13 -4.03 3.22
C SER A 60 -2.20 -2.51 2.98
N SER A 61 -2.06 -2.08 1.73
CA SER A 61 -2.17 -0.68 1.33
C SER A 61 -3.58 -0.13 1.56
N LEU A 62 -4.62 -0.95 1.31
CA LEU A 62 -6.01 -0.59 1.57
C LEU A 62 -6.28 -0.46 3.07
N VAL A 63 -5.75 -1.36 3.90
CA VAL A 63 -5.86 -1.25 5.37
C VAL A 63 -5.15 0.02 5.87
N LEU A 64 -3.95 0.31 5.37
CA LEU A 64 -3.24 1.56 5.67
C LEU A 64 -4.07 2.78 5.26
N LEU A 65 -4.72 2.76 4.09
CA LEU A 65 -5.60 3.84 3.63
C LEU A 65 -6.82 4.03 4.55
N VAL A 66 -7.44 2.95 5.01
CA VAL A 66 -8.55 2.98 5.98
C VAL A 66 -8.09 3.59 7.31
N LEU A 67 -6.94 3.18 7.83
CA LEU A 67 -6.38 3.76 9.06
C LEU A 67 -6.05 5.25 8.89
N SER A 68 -5.50 5.66 7.74
CA SER A 68 -5.27 7.08 7.41
C SER A 68 -6.57 7.89 7.37
N ASN A 69 -7.65 7.30 6.88
CA ASN A 69 -8.99 7.88 6.91
C ASN A 69 -9.50 8.12 8.34
N ILE A 70 -9.32 7.14 9.23
CA ILE A 70 -9.68 7.27 10.66
C ILE A 70 -8.86 8.37 11.33
N ILE A 71 -7.55 8.43 11.05
CA ILE A 71 -6.65 9.45 11.59
C ILE A 71 -7.05 10.84 11.07
N LEU A 72 -7.34 10.98 9.78
CA LEU A 72 -7.81 12.23 9.20
C LEU A 72 -9.11 12.70 9.87
N LYS A 73 -10.08 11.81 10.07
CA LYS A 73 -11.35 12.13 10.75
C LYS A 73 -11.15 12.59 12.20
N LYS A 74 -10.26 11.93 12.95
CA LYS A 74 -10.09 12.16 14.40
C LYS A 74 -9.14 13.29 14.74
N TYR A 75 -8.11 13.51 13.91
CA TYR A 75 -7.01 14.41 14.22
C TYR A 75 -6.76 15.48 13.16
N ASN A 76 -7.46 15.41 12.02
CA ASN A 76 -7.26 16.29 10.86
C ASN A 76 -5.82 16.27 10.31
N ILE A 77 -5.13 15.12 10.41
CA ILE A 77 -3.74 14.95 9.96
C ILE A 77 -3.72 14.17 8.65
N GLY A 78 -3.47 14.85 7.53
CA GLY A 78 -3.43 14.25 6.19
C GLY A 78 -2.14 13.52 5.82
N LYS A 79 -1.03 13.69 6.54
CA LYS A 79 0.28 13.11 6.14
C LYS A 79 0.26 11.57 6.01
N TYR A 80 -0.56 10.89 6.81
CA TYR A 80 -0.69 9.43 6.80
C TYR A 80 -1.35 8.91 5.53
N PHE A 81 -2.18 9.73 4.86
CA PHE A 81 -2.69 9.40 3.52
C PHE A 81 -1.57 9.32 2.49
N PHE A 82 -0.68 10.32 2.48
CA PHE A 82 0.46 10.35 1.58
C PHE A 82 1.47 9.24 1.88
N LEU A 83 1.66 8.87 3.15
CA LEU A 83 2.47 7.70 3.51
C LEU A 83 1.89 6.40 2.94
N SER A 84 0.58 6.19 3.04
CA SER A 84 -0.08 5.02 2.44
C SER A 84 0.06 5.01 0.90
N LEU A 85 -0.02 6.19 0.27
CA LEU A 85 0.19 6.34 -1.16
C LEU A 85 1.63 6.02 -1.58
N ILE A 86 2.63 6.55 -0.87
CA ILE A 86 4.04 6.29 -1.13
C ILE A 86 4.34 4.80 -0.98
N PHE A 87 3.78 4.15 0.04
CA PHE A 87 3.94 2.71 0.23
C PHE A 87 3.37 1.91 -0.96
N TYR A 88 2.17 2.26 -1.42
CA TYR A 88 1.57 1.64 -2.60
C TYR A 88 2.40 1.84 -3.87
N ILE A 89 2.85 3.07 -4.14
CA ILE A 89 3.68 3.39 -5.31
C ILE A 89 5.01 2.62 -5.25
N GLY A 90 5.68 2.65 -4.09
CA GLY A 90 6.94 1.93 -3.88
C GLY A 90 6.79 0.43 -4.13
N PHE A 91 5.66 -0.15 -3.70
CA PHE A 91 5.33 -1.53 -4.00
C PHE A 91 5.20 -1.80 -5.50
N VAL A 92 4.39 -1.02 -6.22
CA VAL A 92 4.19 -1.21 -7.66
C VAL A 92 5.51 -1.08 -8.41
N LEU A 93 6.35 -0.10 -8.05
CA LEU A 93 7.67 0.05 -8.67
C LEU A 93 8.57 -1.16 -8.43
N VAL A 94 8.68 -1.62 -7.18
CA VAL A 94 9.55 -2.76 -6.85
C VAL A 94 9.04 -4.05 -7.46
N GLU A 95 7.74 -4.32 -7.41
CA GLU A 95 7.17 -5.54 -8.00
C GLU A 95 7.32 -5.54 -9.53
N TYR A 96 6.86 -4.47 -10.19
CA TYR A 96 6.72 -4.48 -11.64
C TYR A 96 7.98 -4.07 -12.38
N MET A 97 8.85 -3.26 -11.78
CA MET A 97 10.13 -2.88 -12.40
C MET A 97 11.25 -3.79 -11.90
N PHE A 98 11.46 -3.90 -10.59
CA PHE A 98 12.65 -4.61 -10.08
C PHE A 98 12.50 -6.14 -10.08
N VAL A 99 11.47 -6.68 -9.41
CA VAL A 99 11.29 -8.15 -9.28
C VAL A 99 11.02 -8.80 -10.63
N ASN A 100 10.16 -8.20 -11.46
CA ASN A 100 9.90 -8.69 -12.81
C ASN A 100 11.14 -8.64 -13.72
N GLU A 101 11.99 -7.62 -13.61
CA GLU A 101 13.24 -7.57 -14.38
C GLU A 101 14.18 -8.71 -13.98
N GLN A 102 14.34 -8.98 -12.68
CA GLN A 102 15.12 -10.13 -12.21
C GLN A 102 14.53 -11.45 -12.72
N TYR A 103 13.20 -11.59 -12.76
CA TYR A 103 12.53 -12.77 -13.29
C TYR A 103 12.77 -12.96 -14.79
N LEU A 104 12.70 -11.89 -15.58
CA LEU A 104 12.99 -11.94 -17.02
C LEU A 104 14.45 -12.29 -17.30
N TRP A 105 15.38 -11.76 -16.50
CA TRP A 105 16.80 -12.09 -16.62
C TRP A 105 17.06 -13.58 -16.35
N PHE A 106 16.48 -14.11 -15.27
CA PHE A 106 16.54 -15.54 -14.95
C PHE A 106 15.92 -16.41 -16.05
N ARG A 107 14.76 -16.01 -16.61
CA ARG A 107 14.16 -16.77 -17.72
C ARG A 107 15.03 -16.80 -18.97
N ARG A 108 15.71 -15.71 -19.29
CA ARG A 108 16.66 -15.64 -20.41
C ARG A 108 17.89 -16.51 -20.17
N SER A 109 18.38 -16.59 -18.94
CA SER A 109 19.56 -17.42 -18.64
C SER A 109 19.28 -18.92 -18.71
N VAL A 110 18.04 -19.37 -18.45
CA VAL A 110 17.65 -20.79 -18.48
C VAL A 110 16.99 -21.20 -19.81
N GLU A 111 17.07 -20.36 -20.86
CA GLU A 111 16.48 -20.61 -22.20
C GLU A 111 14.97 -20.97 -22.22
N LEU A 112 14.23 -20.60 -21.17
CA LEU A 112 12.79 -20.89 -21.05
C LEU A 112 11.96 -19.94 -21.91
N ASN A 113 11.83 -20.26 -23.20
CA ASN A 113 11.06 -19.52 -24.21
C ASN A 113 9.53 -19.61 -24.06
N TYR A 114 8.99 -20.28 -23.03
CA TYR A 114 7.55 -20.43 -22.89
C TYR A 114 6.86 -19.18 -22.33
N GLY A 115 6.28 -18.36 -23.23
CA GLY A 115 5.04 -17.59 -23.00
C GLY A 115 4.98 -16.62 -21.83
N GLY A 116 6.11 -16.20 -21.27
CA GLY A 116 6.14 -15.31 -20.11
C GLY A 116 5.76 -13.89 -20.52
N PHE A 117 4.57 -13.44 -20.13
CA PHE A 117 4.18 -12.04 -20.25
C PHE A 117 5.20 -11.17 -19.52
N SER A 118 6.02 -10.42 -20.27
CA SER A 118 6.76 -9.31 -19.68
C SER A 118 5.71 -8.29 -19.25
N VAL A 119 5.42 -8.21 -17.96
CA VAL A 119 4.54 -7.16 -17.47
C VAL A 119 5.28 -5.85 -17.68
N ASN A 120 4.89 -5.15 -18.74
CA ASN A 120 5.58 -4.01 -19.30
C ASN A 120 5.61 -2.86 -18.26
N PRO A 121 6.69 -2.08 -18.14
CA PRO A 121 6.72 -0.82 -17.37
C PRO A 121 5.47 0.05 -17.54
N VAL A 122 4.85 0.02 -18.72
CA VAL A 122 3.57 0.69 -19.00
C VAL A 122 2.44 0.26 -18.05
N ILE A 123 2.35 -1.04 -17.72
CA ILE A 123 1.34 -1.57 -16.79
C ILE A 123 1.61 -1.06 -15.36
N ALA A 124 2.88 -0.97 -14.95
CA ALA A 124 3.24 -0.37 -13.67
C ALA A 124 2.79 1.09 -13.57
N VAL A 125 3.00 1.86 -14.64
CA VAL A 125 2.55 3.25 -14.74
C VAL A 125 1.02 3.35 -14.65
N ILE A 126 0.29 2.46 -15.33
CA ILE A 126 -1.19 2.41 -15.25
C ILE A 126 -1.64 2.14 -13.81
N PHE A 127 -1.04 1.16 -13.12
CA PHE A 127 -1.40 0.86 -11.72
C PHE A 127 -1.07 2.01 -10.78
N ILE A 128 0.10 2.63 -10.92
CA ILE A 128 0.48 3.82 -10.14
C ILE A 128 -0.54 4.93 -10.38
N PHE A 129 -0.87 5.23 -11.63
CA PHE A 129 -1.79 6.30 -11.96
C PHE A 129 -3.20 6.02 -11.44
N ALA A 130 -3.76 4.84 -11.70
CA ALA A 130 -5.09 4.45 -11.25
C ALA A 130 -5.19 4.45 -9.72
N GLY A 131 -4.25 3.79 -9.03
CA GLY A 131 -4.22 3.73 -7.58
C GLY A 131 -4.02 5.10 -6.93
N SER A 132 -3.14 5.94 -7.48
CA SER A 132 -2.91 7.29 -6.97
C SER A 132 -4.15 8.17 -7.11
N ASN A 133 -4.82 8.12 -8.26
CA ASN A 133 -6.07 8.87 -8.46
C ASN A 133 -7.15 8.43 -7.47
N LEU A 134 -7.34 7.12 -7.25
CA LEU A 134 -8.30 6.61 -6.27
C LEU A 134 -7.99 7.10 -4.84
N VAL A 135 -6.71 7.08 -4.44
CA VAL A 135 -6.29 7.56 -3.12
C VAL A 135 -6.50 9.07 -2.97
N LEU A 136 -6.18 9.86 -4.00
CA LEU A 136 -6.36 11.31 -4.00
C LEU A 136 -7.85 11.69 -3.96
N ILE A 137 -8.68 11.06 -4.81
CA ILE A 137 -10.14 11.27 -4.80
C ILE A 137 -10.71 10.94 -3.41
N ASN A 138 -10.32 9.80 -2.82
CA ASN A 138 -10.71 9.43 -1.47
C ASN A 138 -10.29 10.49 -0.44
N TYR A 139 -9.06 11.02 -0.52
CA TYR A 139 -8.59 12.09 0.37
C TYR A 139 -9.45 13.36 0.24
N PHE A 140 -9.74 13.81 -0.99
CA PHE A 140 -10.57 15.02 -1.20
C PHE A 140 -12.00 14.83 -0.68
N ILE A 141 -12.61 13.67 -0.94
CA ILE A 141 -13.95 13.34 -0.44
C ILE A 141 -13.95 13.29 1.10
N ALA A 142 -13.03 12.55 1.70
CA ALA A 142 -12.91 12.42 3.15
C ALA A 142 -12.70 13.78 3.82
N ARG A 143 -11.80 14.61 3.28
CA ARG A 143 -11.53 15.94 3.80
C ARG A 143 -12.77 16.84 3.73
N ARG A 144 -13.50 16.81 2.61
CA ARG A 144 -14.75 17.59 2.45
C ARG A 144 -15.81 17.15 3.46
N ILE A 145 -16.06 15.84 3.58
CA ILE A 145 -17.07 15.29 4.50
C ILE A 145 -16.72 15.62 5.95
N PHE A 146 -15.46 15.46 6.35
CA PHE A 146 -15.08 15.70 7.75
C PHE A 146 -15.00 17.20 8.08
N SER A 147 -14.69 18.06 7.11
CA SER A 147 -14.79 19.51 7.30
C SER A 147 -16.24 19.98 7.52
N SER A 148 -17.23 19.37 6.85
CA SER A 148 -18.64 19.75 7.02
C SER A 148 -19.25 19.20 8.31
N THR A 149 -18.77 18.05 8.80
CA THR A 149 -19.28 17.48 10.07
C THR A 149 -18.75 18.20 11.31
N GLY A 150 -17.54 18.77 11.27
CA GLY A 150 -17.00 19.58 12.37
C GLY A 150 -17.76 20.90 12.60
N GLY A 151 -18.43 21.43 11.58
CA GLY A 151 -19.32 22.60 11.72
C GLY A 151 -20.60 22.29 12.50
N LEU A 152 -21.16 21.09 12.35
CA LEU A 152 -22.40 20.69 13.00
C LEU A 152 -22.23 20.35 14.49
N SER A 153 -21.07 19.85 14.92
CA SER A 153 -20.79 19.61 16.35
C SER A 153 -20.66 20.90 17.15
N ASN A 154 -20.03 21.93 16.57
CA ASN A 154 -19.86 23.23 17.23
C ASN A 154 -21.20 23.99 17.40
N VAL A 155 -22.16 23.78 16.50
CA VAL A 155 -23.53 24.32 16.62
C VAL A 155 -24.34 23.60 17.71
N ARG A 156 -24.11 22.30 17.93
CA ARG A 156 -24.75 21.55 19.02
C ARG A 156 -24.19 21.89 20.40
N GLU A 157 -22.88 22.14 20.51
CA GLU A 157 -22.28 22.55 21.78
C GLU A 157 -22.68 23.99 22.17
N SER A 158 -22.81 24.90 21.21
CA SER A 158 -23.26 26.28 21.48
C SER A 158 -24.74 26.36 21.88
N SER A 159 -25.59 25.53 21.28
CA SER A 159 -27.03 25.48 21.61
C SER A 159 -27.33 24.80 22.95
N ALA A 160 -26.51 23.84 23.37
CA ALA A 160 -26.62 23.24 24.71
C ALA A 160 -26.13 24.17 25.83
N GLN A 161 -25.23 25.11 25.55
CA GLN A 161 -24.78 26.11 26.53
C GLN A 161 -25.75 27.30 26.69
N SER A 162 -26.54 27.63 25.67
CA SER A 162 -27.46 28.78 25.75
C SER A 162 -28.81 28.47 26.42
N THR A 163 -29.12 27.20 26.67
CA THR A 163 -30.38 26.75 27.28
C THR A 163 -30.31 26.57 28.81
N ASN A 164 -29.14 26.80 29.42
CA ASN A 164 -28.91 26.75 30.87
C ASN A 164 -28.75 28.13 31.52
N LYS A 165 -29.31 29.18 30.92
CA LYS A 165 -29.37 30.54 31.49
C LYS A 165 -30.80 31.02 31.61
#